data_AF-A0A0U9HJX7-F1
#
_entry.id   AF-A0A0U9HJX7-F1
#
_cell.length_a   1.000
_cell.length_b   1.000
_cell.length_c   1.000
_cell.angle_alpha   90.00
_cell.angle_beta   90.00
_cell.angle_gamma   90.00
#
_symmetry.space_group_name_H-M   'P 1'
#
loop_
_entity.id
_entity.type
_entity.pdbx_description
1 polymer ?
#
loop_
_entity_poly.entity_id
_entity_poly.type
_entity_poly.pdbx_seq_one_letter_code
_entity_poly.pdbx_strand_id
1 'polypeptide(L)'
;MGAGSMEKLLPQNEASTVRYYILCGNNDKLYRKLLERKHDRLIPISYINSKHEMNALYDKVDGVLTKPGGVTISECLMKQKPIFVSHGLPGQERINMQELEKHGLTLTLSRDKTVEEQIVNYLENERAMQSYRQRVGEYHEHLDKREMGEILLDIFNKEH
;
A
#
# COMPACT_ATOMS: atom_id res chain seq x y z
N MET A 1 4.68 17.18 0.30
CA MET A 1 3.31 17.57 0.70
C MET A 1 2.41 16.35 0.63
N GLY A 2 1.55 16.12 1.63
CA GLY A 2 0.50 15.08 1.56
C GLY A 2 0.47 14.00 2.67
N ALA A 3 1.36 14.02 3.67
CA ALA A 3 1.27 13.05 4.80
C ALA A 3 0.16 13.41 5.81
N GLY A 4 -0.22 14.70 5.92
CA GLY A 4 -1.17 15.18 6.92
C GLY A 4 -2.59 14.64 6.79
N SER A 5 -3.00 14.13 5.62
CA SER A 5 -4.31 13.51 5.44
C SER A 5 -4.36 12.09 6.00
N MET A 6 -3.26 11.34 5.96
CA MET A 6 -3.20 9.96 6.46
C MET A 6 -3.15 9.91 7.99
N GLU A 7 -2.57 10.93 8.62
CA GLU A 7 -2.57 11.04 10.09
C GLU A 7 -4.00 11.06 10.67
N LYS A 8 -4.95 11.67 9.94
CA LYS A 8 -6.36 11.71 10.35
C LYS A 8 -7.05 10.33 10.31
N LEU A 9 -6.46 9.36 9.61
CA LEU A 9 -6.98 8.00 9.49
C LEU A 9 -6.49 7.11 10.62
N LEU A 10 -5.52 7.57 11.41
CA LEU A 10 -5.01 6.83 12.56
C LEU A 10 -6.06 6.84 13.69
N PRO A 11 -6.18 5.74 14.45
CA PRO A 11 -7.11 5.66 15.57
C PRO A 11 -6.80 6.78 16.57
N GLN A 12 -7.84 7.41 17.11
CA GLN A 12 -7.71 8.53 18.05
C GLN A 12 -7.68 8.07 19.51
N ASN A 13 -8.25 6.89 19.80
CA ASN A 13 -8.38 6.30 21.13
C ASN A 13 -7.67 4.94 21.21
N GLU A 14 -7.48 4.44 22.42
CA GLU A 14 -6.85 3.13 22.69
C GLU A 14 -7.78 1.93 22.47
N ALA A 15 -8.94 2.11 21.82
CA ALA A 15 -9.88 1.01 21.59
C ALA A 15 -9.53 0.19 20.33
N SER A 16 -8.66 0.73 19.46
CA SER A 16 -8.27 0.08 18.20
C SER A 16 -7.78 -1.35 18.43
N THR A 17 -8.12 -2.32 17.58
CA THR A 17 -7.55 -3.68 17.68
C THR A 17 -6.39 -3.89 16.71
N VAL A 18 -6.18 -2.94 15.79
CA VAL A 18 -5.18 -3.00 14.73
C VAL A 18 -3.85 -2.40 15.19
N ARG A 19 -2.76 -3.05 14.79
CA ARG A 19 -1.40 -2.53 14.98
C ARG A 19 -0.93 -1.80 13.72
N TYR A 20 -0.59 -0.53 13.85
CA TYR A 20 -0.18 0.34 12.76
C TYR A 20 1.33 0.55 12.77
N TYR A 21 2.01 0.06 11.73
CA TYR A 21 3.38 0.45 11.43
C TYR A 21 3.36 1.66 10.48
N ILE A 22 3.83 2.81 10.94
CA ILE A 22 3.64 4.09 10.26
C ILE A 22 4.98 4.57 9.72
N LEU A 23 5.23 4.33 8.43
CA LEU A 23 6.42 4.82 7.75
C LEU A 23 6.31 6.33 7.52
N CYS A 24 7.02 7.11 8.33
CA CYS A 24 6.97 8.56 8.30
C CYS A 24 7.84 9.15 7.17
N GLY A 25 8.71 8.34 6.57
CA GLY A 25 9.68 8.79 5.58
C GLY A 25 10.57 9.91 6.15
N ASN A 26 10.79 10.96 5.36
CA ASN A 26 11.56 12.14 5.79
C ASN A 26 10.73 13.14 6.63
N ASN A 27 9.53 12.77 7.08
CA ASN A 27 8.68 13.64 7.90
C ASN A 27 8.99 13.44 9.40
N ASP A 28 10.13 13.97 9.84
CA ASP A 28 10.58 13.88 11.24
C ASP A 28 9.59 14.50 12.21
N LYS A 29 8.85 15.53 11.79
CA LYS A 29 7.81 16.16 12.61
C LYS A 29 6.68 15.17 12.91
N LEU A 30 6.21 14.41 11.92
CA LEU A 30 5.19 13.38 12.12
C LEU A 30 5.73 12.23 12.98
N TYR A 31 6.96 11.78 12.72
CA TYR A 31 7.58 10.72 13.49
C TYR A 31 7.64 11.07 14.99
N ARG A 32 8.17 12.26 15.34
CA ARG A 32 8.22 12.74 16.72
C ARG A 32 6.85 12.90 17.35
N LYS A 33 5.89 13.47 16.62
CA LYS A 33 4.51 13.64 17.09
C LYS A 33 3.85 12.31 17.45
N LEU A 34 4.08 11.26 16.65
CA LEU A 34 3.51 9.95 16.92
C LEU A 34 4.21 9.23 18.07
N LEU A 35 5.52 9.44 18.27
CA LEU A 35 6.23 8.95 19.45
C LEU A 35 5.71 9.58 20.75
N GLU A 36 5.47 10.90 20.74
CA GLU A 36 4.92 11.63 21.88
C GLU A 36 3.50 11.18 22.25
N ARG A 37 2.77 10.62 21.28
CA ARG A 37 1.42 10.12 21.47
C ARG A 37 1.33 8.90 22.39
N LYS A 38 2.45 8.17 22.59
CA LYS A 38 2.56 6.99 23.46
C LYS A 38 1.40 5.99 23.32
N HIS A 39 0.97 5.75 22.08
CA HIS A 39 -0.12 4.83 21.80
C HIS A 39 0.44 3.46 21.43
N ASP A 40 0.15 2.43 22.23
CA ASP A 40 0.76 1.09 22.13
C ASP A 40 0.64 0.42 20.76
N ARG A 41 -0.41 0.77 20.01
CA ARG A 41 -0.67 0.21 18.68
C ARG A 41 -0.16 1.06 17.51
N LEU A 42 0.43 2.23 17.76
CA LEU A 42 1.06 3.03 16.73
C LEU A 42 2.56 2.88 16.87
N ILE A 43 3.20 2.29 15.86
CA ILE A 43 4.64 2.09 15.80
C ILE A 43 5.18 3.00 14.69
N PRO A 44 5.64 4.21 15.03
CA PRO A 44 6.23 5.11 14.06
C PRO A 44 7.57 4.55 13.62
N ILE A 45 7.85 4.61 12.32
CA ILE A 45 9.12 4.23 11.73
C ILE A 45 9.64 5.44 10.95
N SER A 46 10.90 5.81 11.19
CA SER A 46 11.58 6.85 10.41
C SER A 46 11.85 6.38 8.98
N TYR A 47 12.51 7.20 8.17
CA TYR A 47 12.92 6.78 6.82
C TYR A 47 13.75 5.49 6.84
N ILE A 48 13.37 4.51 6.01
CA ILE A 48 14.09 3.25 5.82
C ILE A 48 14.98 3.39 4.58
N ASN A 49 16.30 3.29 4.78
CA ASN A 49 17.28 3.30 3.68
C ASN A 49 17.56 1.88 3.12
N SER A 50 17.16 0.84 3.84
CA SER A 50 17.48 -0.55 3.50
C SER A 50 16.31 -1.25 2.82
N LYS A 51 16.55 -1.76 1.60
CA LYS A 51 15.58 -2.63 0.90
C LYS A 51 15.23 -3.87 1.72
N HIS A 52 16.20 -4.44 2.45
CA HIS A 52 15.97 -5.61 3.29
C HIS A 52 15.02 -5.29 4.45
N GLU A 53 15.21 -4.14 5.10
CA GLU A 53 14.35 -3.69 6.18
C GLU A 53 12.93 -3.36 5.69
N MET A 54 12.81 -2.71 4.52
CA MET A 54 11.51 -2.45 3.89
C MET A 54 10.78 -3.75 3.54
N ASN A 55 11.50 -4.73 2.99
CA ASN A 55 10.94 -6.07 2.72
C ASN A 55 10.47 -6.77 3.99
N ALA A 56 11.28 -6.73 5.06
CA ALA A 56 10.90 -7.29 6.35
C ALA A 56 9.68 -6.59 6.97
N LEU A 57 9.48 -5.30 6.68
CA LEU A 57 8.28 -4.59 7.10
C LEU A 57 7.04 -5.08 6.34
N TYR A 58 7.11 -5.24 5.01
CA TYR A 58 6.01 -5.81 4.24
C TYR A 58 5.65 -7.23 4.72
N ASP A 59 6.64 -8.05 5.06
CA ASP A 59 6.40 -9.43 5.51
C ASP A 59 5.69 -9.48 6.88
N LYS A 60 5.76 -8.42 7.69
CA LYS A 60 5.15 -8.33 9.02
C LYS A 60 3.71 -7.81 9.05
N VAL A 61 3.19 -7.29 7.92
CA VAL A 61 1.86 -6.65 7.88
C VAL A 61 0.87 -7.44 7.04
N ASP A 62 -0.41 -7.34 7.38
CA ASP A 62 -1.50 -8.04 6.70
C ASP A 62 -2.10 -7.24 5.54
N GLY A 63 -1.82 -5.94 5.48
CA GLY A 63 -2.26 -5.04 4.42
C GLY A 63 -1.60 -3.67 4.53
N VAL A 64 -1.76 -2.85 3.48
CA VAL A 64 -1.09 -1.55 3.38
C VAL A 64 -2.10 -0.47 3.06
N LEU A 65 -2.19 0.53 3.94
CA LEU A 65 -2.94 1.77 3.70
C LEU A 65 -1.99 2.83 3.13
N THR A 66 -2.22 3.25 1.89
CA THR A 66 -1.31 4.16 1.20
C THR A 66 -2.02 5.06 0.19
N LYS A 67 -1.22 5.88 -0.51
CA LYS A 67 -1.60 6.55 -1.76
C LYS A 67 -1.26 5.65 -2.95
N PRO A 68 -1.89 5.84 -4.10
CA PRO A 68 -1.67 5.01 -5.29
C PRO A 68 -0.36 5.39 -6.03
N GLY A 69 0.75 5.51 -5.30
CA GLY A 69 2.08 5.75 -5.85
C GLY A 69 2.67 4.47 -6.45
N GLY A 70 3.18 4.56 -7.68
CA GLY A 70 3.55 3.38 -8.48
C GLY A 70 4.50 2.40 -7.77
N VAL A 71 5.56 2.90 -7.11
CA VAL A 71 6.55 2.05 -6.42
C VAL A 71 5.90 1.21 -5.31
N THR A 72 5.22 1.86 -4.37
CA THR A 72 4.60 1.18 -3.23
C THR A 72 3.51 0.20 -3.68
N ILE A 73 2.73 0.56 -4.69
CA ILE A 73 1.72 -0.34 -5.27
C ILE A 73 2.39 -1.58 -5.85
N SER A 74 3.40 -1.42 -6.70
CA SER A 74 4.11 -2.55 -7.31
C SER A 74 4.73 -3.48 -6.26
N GLU A 75 5.34 -2.93 -5.21
CA GLU A 75 5.87 -3.72 -4.09
C GLU A 75 4.77 -4.50 -3.35
N CYS A 76 3.62 -3.87 -3.07
CA CYS A 76 2.49 -4.53 -2.42
C CYS A 76 1.92 -5.67 -3.27
N LEU A 77 1.79 -5.47 -4.60
CA LEU A 77 1.32 -6.50 -5.52
C LEU A 77 2.28 -7.69 -5.55
N MET A 78 3.58 -7.44 -5.66
CA MET A 78 4.61 -8.50 -5.59
C MET A 78 4.57 -9.28 -4.28
N LYS A 79 4.32 -8.58 -3.17
CA LYS A 79 4.17 -9.17 -1.82
C LYS A 79 2.76 -9.71 -1.53
N GLN A 80 1.84 -9.61 -2.50
CA GLN A 80 0.43 -10.00 -2.40
C GLN A 80 -0.29 -9.39 -1.19
N LYS A 81 0.04 -8.14 -0.84
CA LYS A 81 -0.53 -7.42 0.30
C LYS A 81 -1.76 -6.61 -0.15
N PRO A 82 -2.95 -6.84 0.44
CA PRO A 82 -4.12 -5.99 0.23
C PRO A 82 -3.79 -4.50 0.34
N ILE A 83 -4.23 -3.74 -0.66
CA ILE A 83 -3.93 -2.31 -0.78
C ILE A 83 -5.19 -1.51 -0.51
N PHE A 84 -5.19 -0.77 0.59
CA PHE A 84 -6.23 0.19 0.94
C PHE A 84 -5.79 1.58 0.49
N VAL A 85 -6.61 2.25 -0.30
CA VAL A 85 -6.25 3.56 -0.87
C VAL A 85 -7.05 4.65 -0.18
N SER A 86 -6.34 5.65 0.34
CA SER A 86 -6.97 6.78 1.04
C SER A 86 -7.47 7.88 0.09
N HIS A 87 -6.74 8.17 -0.98
CA HIS A 87 -7.09 9.06 -2.10
C HIS A 87 -5.93 9.11 -3.11
N GLY A 88 -6.25 9.22 -4.40
CA GLY A 88 -5.27 9.59 -5.44
C GLY A 88 -5.21 11.10 -5.63
N LEU A 89 -4.00 11.67 -5.70
CA LEU A 89 -3.82 13.05 -6.13
C LEU A 89 -4.14 13.21 -7.64
N PRO A 90 -4.52 14.41 -8.10
CA PRO A 90 -4.67 14.68 -9.53
C PRO A 90 -3.41 14.30 -10.31
N GLY A 91 -3.58 13.78 -11.54
CA GLY A 91 -2.49 13.34 -12.40
C GLY A 91 -2.27 11.83 -12.35
N GLN A 92 -1.00 11.41 -12.29
CA GLN A 92 -0.60 10.00 -12.40
C GLN A 92 -1.21 9.11 -11.30
N GLU A 93 -1.30 9.62 -10.07
CA GLU A 93 -1.91 8.89 -8.94
C GLU A 93 -3.38 8.52 -9.21
N ARG A 94 -4.16 9.42 -9.83
CA ARG A 94 -5.55 9.12 -10.23
C ARG A 94 -5.62 8.07 -11.31
N ILE A 95 -4.73 8.12 -12.30
CA ILE A 95 -4.69 7.14 -13.39
C ILE A 95 -4.33 5.75 -12.84
N ASN A 96 -3.30 5.68 -11.98
CA ASN A 96 -2.90 4.43 -11.32
C ASN A 96 -4.06 3.84 -10.51
N MET A 97 -4.75 4.68 -9.72
CA MET A 97 -5.90 4.25 -8.94
C MET A 97 -7.00 3.66 -9.84
N GLN A 98 -7.38 4.37 -10.90
CA GLN A 98 -8.42 3.91 -11.82
C GLN A 98 -8.06 2.58 -12.49
N GLU A 99 -6.79 2.38 -12.84
CA GLU A 99 -6.36 1.13 -13.45
C GLU A 99 -6.41 -0.03 -12.44
N LEU A 100 -5.91 0.17 -11.22
CA LEU A 100 -5.95 -0.85 -10.18
C LEU A 100 -7.39 -1.21 -9.77
N GLU A 101 -8.30 -0.24 -9.75
CA GLU A 101 -9.71 -0.46 -9.46
C GLU A 101 -10.38 -1.34 -10.53
N LYS A 102 -10.07 -1.17 -11.82
CA LYS A 102 -10.58 -2.04 -12.89
C LYS A 102 -10.18 -3.49 -12.70
N HIS A 103 -8.95 -3.72 -12.22
CA HIS A 103 -8.43 -5.06 -11.92
C HIS A 103 -8.78 -5.55 -10.52
N GLY A 104 -9.55 -4.79 -9.72
CA GLY A 104 -9.91 -5.13 -8.35
C GLY A 104 -8.72 -5.32 -7.39
N LEU A 105 -7.61 -4.62 -7.66
CA LEU A 105 -6.34 -4.71 -6.93
C LEU A 105 -6.20 -3.70 -5.79
N THR A 106 -7.15 -2.77 -5.69
CA THR A 106 -7.22 -1.78 -4.61
C THR A 106 -8.60 -1.75 -3.99
N LEU A 107 -8.63 -1.41 -2.70
CA LEU A 107 -9.85 -1.18 -1.97
C LEU A 107 -10.04 0.30 -1.71
N THR A 108 -11.17 0.81 -2.21
CA THR A 108 -11.58 2.18 -1.97
C THR A 108 -12.42 2.24 -0.71
N LEU A 109 -11.96 3.04 0.25
CA LEU A 109 -12.60 3.20 1.54
C LEU A 109 -13.82 4.11 1.41
N SER A 110 -14.96 3.64 1.91
CA SER A 110 -16.18 4.42 2.03
C SER A 110 -16.07 5.46 3.16
N ARG A 111 -16.84 6.54 3.02
CA ARG A 111 -16.88 7.66 3.98
C ARG A 111 -17.84 7.46 5.15
N ASP A 112 -18.75 6.49 5.04
CA ASP A 112 -19.79 6.20 6.04
C ASP A 112 -19.29 5.32 7.20
N LYS A 113 -18.15 4.64 7.01
CA LYS A 113 -17.52 3.76 7.99
C LYS A 113 -16.13 4.24 8.36
N THR A 114 -15.66 3.81 9.53
CA THR A 114 -14.27 4.10 9.91
C THR A 114 -13.30 3.33 9.01
N VAL A 115 -12.09 3.85 8.83
CA VAL A 115 -11.05 3.17 8.05
C VAL A 115 -10.68 1.82 8.68
N GLU A 116 -10.55 1.79 10.01
CA GLU A 116 -10.22 0.57 10.74
C GLU A 116 -11.28 -0.51 10.56
N GLU A 117 -12.56 -0.18 10.72
CA GLU A 117 -13.67 -1.13 10.52
C GLU A 117 -13.63 -1.74 9.12
N GLN A 118 -13.36 -0.95 8.09
CA GLN A 118 -13.29 -1.43 6.71
C GLN A 118 -12.08 -2.33 6.47
N ILE A 119 -10.92 -1.99 7.05
CA ILE A 119 -9.71 -2.81 6.96
C ILE A 119 -9.92 -4.15 7.67
N VAL A 120 -10.39 -4.14 8.91
CA VAL A 120 -10.61 -5.35 9.72
C VAL A 120 -11.62 -6.26 9.04
N ASN A 121 -12.79 -5.73 8.65
CA ASN A 121 -13.82 -6.52 7.98
C ASN A 121 -13.33 -7.15 6.67
N TYR A 122 -12.41 -6.49 5.95
CA TYR A 122 -11.86 -7.07 4.73
C TYR A 122 -10.85 -8.17 5.02
N LEU A 123 -9.91 -7.92 5.93
CA LEU A 123 -8.84 -8.86 6.27
C LEU A 123 -9.39 -10.13 6.94
N GLU A 124 -10.45 -10.02 7.73
CA GLU A 124 -11.13 -11.16 8.36
C GLU A 124 -12.09 -11.91 7.42
N ASN A 125 -12.37 -11.35 6.24
CA ASN A 125 -13.24 -11.98 5.25
C ASN A 125 -12.42 -12.87 4.32
N GLU A 126 -12.38 -14.17 4.63
CA GLU A 126 -11.68 -15.18 3.84
C GLU A 126 -12.03 -15.18 2.34
N ARG A 127 -13.31 -14.96 2.01
CA ARG A 127 -13.72 -14.90 0.59
C ARG A 127 -13.16 -13.68 -0.10
N ALA A 128 -13.16 -12.53 0.57
CA ALA A 128 -12.60 -11.30 0.03
C ALA A 128 -11.08 -11.44 -0.17
N MET A 129 -10.37 -12.01 0.81
CA MET A 129 -8.93 -12.27 0.74
C MET A 129 -8.56 -13.31 -0.32
N GLN A 130 -9.33 -14.38 -0.47
CA GLN A 130 -9.14 -15.36 -1.54
C GLN A 130 -9.34 -14.71 -2.91
N SER A 131 -10.39 -13.92 -3.06
CA SER A 131 -10.67 -13.20 -4.30
C SER A 131 -9.58 -12.18 -4.64
N TYR A 132 -9.01 -11.50 -3.63
CA TYR A 132 -7.86 -10.63 -3.81
C TYR A 132 -6.63 -11.38 -4.32
N ARG A 133 -6.28 -12.51 -3.68
CA ARG A 133 -5.15 -13.35 -4.09
C ARG A 133 -5.30 -13.84 -5.54
N GLN A 134 -6.51 -14.21 -5.94
CA GLN A 134 -6.79 -14.60 -7.32
C GLN A 134 -6.53 -13.44 -8.31
N ARG A 135 -7.06 -12.24 -8.04
CA ARG A 135 -6.86 -11.07 -8.91
C ARG A 135 -5.39 -10.65 -9.01
N VAL A 136 -4.63 -10.75 -7.92
CA VAL A 136 -3.19 -10.52 -7.95
C VAL A 136 -2.48 -11.57 -8.81
N GLY A 137 -2.91 -12.84 -8.72
CA GLY A 137 -2.42 -13.91 -9.60
C GLY A 137 -2.67 -13.62 -11.08
N GLU A 138 -3.92 -13.27 -11.44
CA GLU A 138 -4.30 -12.87 -12.79
C GLU A 138 -3.47 -11.67 -13.28
N TYR A 139 -3.25 -10.67 -12.44
CA TYR A 139 -2.39 -9.53 -12.76
C TYR A 139 -0.94 -9.96 -13.04
N HIS A 140 -0.39 -10.88 -12.24
CA HIS A 140 0.97 -11.40 -12.43
C HIS A 140 1.16 -12.23 -13.71
N GLU A 141 0.10 -12.88 -14.20
CA GLU A 141 0.14 -13.59 -15.49
C GLU A 141 0.35 -12.65 -16.68
N HIS A 142 -0.08 -11.40 -16.56
CA HIS A 142 0.08 -10.37 -17.59
C HIS A 142 1.41 -9.62 -17.50
N LEU A 143 2.24 -9.89 -16.49
CA LEU A 143 3.55 -9.26 -16.36
C LEU A 143 4.56 -9.89 -17.32
N ASP A 144 5.28 -9.05 -18.06
CA ASP A 144 6.47 -9.50 -18.78
C ASP A 144 7.56 -9.83 -17.76
N LYS A 145 8.02 -11.08 -17.77
CA LYS A 145 8.99 -11.61 -16.82
C LYS A 145 10.43 -11.44 -17.29
N ARG A 146 10.62 -10.92 -18.50
CA ARG A 146 11.93 -10.67 -19.07
C ARG A 146 12.57 -9.46 -18.42
N GLU A 147 13.89 -9.49 -18.34
CA GLU A 147 14.64 -8.34 -17.86
C GLU A 147 14.48 -7.17 -18.84
N MET A 148 14.46 -5.94 -18.31
CA MET A 148 14.31 -4.74 -19.14
C MET A 148 15.34 -4.68 -20.28
N GLY A 149 16.56 -5.20 -20.04
CA GLY A 149 17.60 -5.29 -21.07
C GLY A 149 17.19 -6.17 -22.26
N GLU A 150 16.53 -7.30 -22.02
CA GLU A 150 16.06 -8.22 -23.06
C GLU A 150 14.92 -7.58 -23.87
N ILE A 151 13.98 -6.93 -23.18
CA ILE A 151 12.87 -6.21 -23.82
C ILE A 151 13.41 -5.08 -24.71
N LEU A 152 14.40 -4.32 -24.23
CA LEU A 152 15.03 -3.25 -25.00
C LEU A 152 15.77 -3.81 -26.22
N LEU A 153 16.54 -4.88 -26.05
CA LEU A 153 17.24 -5.53 -27.17
C LEU A 153 16.26 -6.01 -28.24
N ASP A 154 15.13 -6.60 -27.86
CA ASP A 154 14.07 -7.00 -28.80
C ASP A 154 13.48 -5.82 -29.56
N ILE A 155 13.26 -4.68 -28.89
CA ILE A 155 12.74 -3.47 -29.55
C ILE A 155 13.77 -2.93 -30.54
N PHE A 156 15.05 -2.85 -30.15
CA PHE A 156 16.12 -2.37 -31.02
C PHE A 156 16.40 -3.31 -32.19
N ASN A 157 16.28 -4.63 -32.00
CA ASN A 157 16.52 -5.63 -33.04
C ASN A 157 15.32 -5.84 -33.97
N LYS A 158 14.13 -5.31 -33.64
CA LYS A 158 12.94 -5.34 -34.49
C LYS A 158 12.87 -4.20 -35.51
N GLU A 159 13.81 -3.25 -35.49
CA GLU A 159 14.01 -2.28 -36.57
C GLU A 159 14.92 -2.84 -37.68
N HIS A 160 14.53 -3.96 -38.33
CA HIS A 160 15.02 -4.39 -39.65
C HIS A 160 14.02 -5.30 -40.36
#